data_AF-A0AAU1BY67-F1
#
_entry.id   AF-A0AAU1BY67-F1
#
_cell.length_a   1.000
_cell.length_b   1.000
_cell.length_c   1.000
_cell.angle_alpha   90.00
_cell.angle_beta   90.00
_cell.angle_gamma   90.00
#
_symmetry.space_group_name_H-M   'P 1'
#
loop_
_entity.id
_entity.type
_entity.pdbx_description
1 polymer ?
#
loop_
_entity_poly.entity_id
_entity_poly.type
_entity_poly.pdbx_seq_one_letter_code
_entity_poly.pdbx_strand_id
1 'polypeptide(L)'
;MVLAIVAQVLYSTGIYDSWRDSRSVDRACGGMLAQGELDTALESSELRAKSLELDDGYLAHCLVLRADSGRNGSLEMSLRWSSTKPSALETFPRSFDITNGVRGQAAPLGKGWPGIVRNGEFPGVQIALDCHNDRNKALVAYGSFAPPGGAPSGSAADLAGLGRVTAETAQKAAAKYGCQASGGERLTDVTLPPYGPKPDPTKPLDQSQGSCAALRGLAPTATQNGVQQAMEFPADAQAPQVNCYLATSSQKPGYGLFAFYGASAKAVRAGGVPSSLKTPDEPRDYAWATAKCPQSTEPADFLITRLTEVNGNGVTYPVPHYSPDFANTALKAFVDNEAKQRGCTDVRMTAEP
;
A
#
# COMPACT_ATOMS: atom_id res chain seq x y z
N MET A 1 -36.73 -26.42 -34.34
CA MET A 1 -36.37 -25.29 -35.22
C MET A 1 -36.42 -23.93 -34.51
N VAL A 2 -37.40 -23.69 -33.62
CA VAL A 2 -37.47 -22.45 -32.79
C VAL A 2 -36.25 -22.26 -31.87
N LEU A 3 -35.74 -23.33 -31.25
CA LEU A 3 -34.55 -23.28 -30.38
C LEU A 3 -33.25 -22.89 -31.13
N ALA A 4 -33.12 -23.28 -32.39
CA ALA A 4 -31.93 -22.97 -33.20
C ALA A 4 -31.90 -21.49 -33.62
N ILE A 5 -33.07 -20.91 -33.90
CA ILE A 5 -33.23 -19.50 -34.26
C ILE A 5 -33.00 -18.61 -33.03
N VAL A 6 -33.52 -18.98 -31.86
CA VAL A 6 -33.26 -18.26 -30.60
C VAL A 6 -31.77 -18.32 -30.22
N ALA A 7 -31.12 -19.48 -30.38
CA ALA A 7 -29.68 -19.61 -30.14
C ALA A 7 -28.84 -18.75 -31.10
N GLN A 8 -29.19 -18.69 -32.40
CA GLN A 8 -28.49 -17.85 -33.37
C GLN A 8 -28.71 -16.35 -33.15
N VAL A 9 -29.92 -15.92 -32.77
CA VAL A 9 -30.22 -14.51 -32.47
C VAL A 9 -29.53 -14.05 -31.18
N LEU A 10 -29.45 -14.91 -30.15
CA LEU A 10 -28.71 -14.60 -28.92
C LEU A 10 -27.19 -14.53 -29.13
N TYR A 11 -26.66 -15.29 -30.09
CA TYR A 11 -25.25 -15.25 -30.47
C TYR A 11 -24.91 -14.03 -31.34
N SER A 12 -25.81 -13.62 -32.25
CA SER A 12 -25.56 -12.49 -33.15
C SER A 12 -25.80 -11.11 -32.53
N THR A 13 -26.51 -11.04 -31.39
CA THR A 13 -26.83 -9.80 -30.66
C THR A 13 -25.85 -9.49 -29.52
N GLY A 14 -24.84 -10.34 -29.26
CA GLY A 14 -23.92 -10.19 -28.13
C GLY A 14 -24.53 -10.47 -26.75
N ILE A 15 -25.82 -10.84 -26.69
CA ILE A 15 -26.53 -11.15 -25.43
C ILE A 15 -25.90 -12.35 -24.73
N TYR A 16 -25.48 -13.38 -25.47
CA TYR A 16 -24.81 -14.54 -24.89
C TYR A 16 -23.44 -14.19 -24.27
N ASP A 17 -22.66 -13.35 -24.96
CA ASP A 17 -21.35 -12.90 -24.47
C ASP A 17 -21.51 -12.02 -23.23
N SER A 18 -22.44 -11.06 -23.25
CA SER A 18 -22.76 -10.22 -22.07
C SER A 18 -23.23 -11.04 -20.87
N TRP A 19 -24.05 -12.08 -21.08
CA TRP A 19 -24.50 -12.97 -20.02
C TRP A 19 -23.35 -13.82 -19.45
N ARG A 20 -22.48 -14.34 -20.32
CA ARG A 20 -21.30 -15.11 -19.90
C ARG A 20 -20.33 -14.24 -19.11
N ASP A 21 -20.14 -13.01 -19.56
CA ASP A 21 -19.23 -12.05 -18.97
C ASP A 21 -19.76 -11.57 -17.61
N SER A 22 -21.04 -11.23 -17.50
CA SER A 22 -21.70 -10.95 -16.21
C SER A 22 -21.55 -12.12 -15.21
N ARG A 23 -21.80 -13.36 -15.65
CA ARG A 23 -21.60 -14.55 -14.81
C ARG A 23 -20.15 -14.79 -14.41
N SER A 24 -19.20 -14.32 -15.22
CA SER A 24 -17.77 -14.40 -14.90
C SER A 24 -17.42 -13.42 -13.78
N VAL A 25 -17.95 -12.20 -13.84
CA VAL A 25 -17.79 -11.17 -12.81
C VAL A 25 -18.45 -11.60 -11.49
N ASP A 26 -19.63 -12.21 -11.54
CA ASP A 26 -20.32 -12.77 -10.36
C ASP A 26 -19.50 -13.82 -9.61
N ARG A 27 -18.69 -14.60 -10.33
CA ARG A 27 -17.85 -15.65 -9.75
C ARG A 27 -16.43 -15.16 -9.44
N ALA A 28 -16.08 -13.95 -9.85
CA ALA A 28 -14.75 -13.39 -9.68
C ALA A 28 -14.36 -13.38 -8.20
N CYS A 29 -13.10 -13.73 -7.96
CA CYS A 29 -12.53 -13.87 -6.63
C CYS A 29 -13.41 -14.75 -5.69
N GLY A 30 -13.91 -15.88 -6.21
CA GLY A 30 -14.75 -16.81 -5.44
C GLY A 30 -16.09 -16.21 -5.01
N GLY A 31 -16.62 -15.26 -5.78
CA GLY A 31 -17.88 -14.53 -5.52
C GLY A 31 -17.78 -13.41 -4.49
N MET A 32 -16.55 -13.02 -4.10
CA MET A 32 -16.34 -11.97 -3.09
C MET A 32 -16.13 -10.58 -3.70
N LEU A 33 -15.87 -10.49 -5.00
CA LEU A 33 -15.62 -9.22 -5.66
C LEU A 33 -16.82 -8.26 -5.50
N ALA A 34 -16.55 -7.04 -5.08
CA ALA A 34 -17.53 -5.97 -5.03
C ALA A 34 -17.75 -5.39 -6.42
N GLN A 35 -19.00 -5.46 -6.91
CA GLN A 35 -19.31 -5.09 -8.29
C GLN A 35 -19.81 -3.65 -8.45
N GLY A 36 -20.44 -3.08 -7.41
CA GLY A 36 -21.19 -1.81 -7.51
C GLY A 36 -20.34 -0.60 -7.92
N GLU A 37 -19.03 -0.70 -7.88
CA GLU A 37 -18.09 0.36 -8.23
C GLU A 37 -17.10 -0.04 -9.35
N LEU A 38 -17.19 -1.26 -9.88
CA LEU A 38 -16.27 -1.72 -10.94
C LEU A 38 -16.41 -0.91 -12.20
N ASP A 39 -17.64 -0.60 -12.60
CA ASP A 39 -17.91 0.15 -13.83
C ASP A 39 -17.32 1.56 -13.78
N THR A 40 -17.36 2.16 -12.59
CA THR A 40 -16.74 3.47 -12.34
C THR A 40 -15.22 3.35 -12.29
N ALA A 41 -14.68 2.34 -11.61
CA ALA A 41 -13.23 2.15 -11.47
C ALA A 41 -12.54 1.79 -12.80
N LEU A 42 -13.23 1.09 -13.71
CA LEU A 42 -12.71 0.67 -15.01
C LEU A 42 -13.21 1.54 -16.18
N GLU A 43 -14.07 2.53 -15.90
CA GLU A 43 -14.73 3.37 -16.89
C GLU A 43 -15.40 2.55 -18.02
N SER A 44 -16.07 1.46 -17.66
CA SER A 44 -16.72 0.54 -18.60
C SER A 44 -17.79 -0.29 -17.92
N SER A 45 -18.97 -0.40 -18.52
CA SER A 45 -20.04 -1.31 -18.10
C SER A 45 -19.91 -2.71 -18.72
N GLU A 46 -18.99 -2.90 -19.66
CA GLU A 46 -18.74 -4.18 -20.32
C GLU A 46 -17.53 -4.82 -19.67
N LEU A 47 -17.77 -5.68 -18.67
CA LEU A 47 -16.73 -6.28 -17.85
C LEU A 47 -16.76 -7.79 -17.94
N ARG A 48 -15.57 -8.40 -18.02
CA ARG A 48 -15.37 -9.84 -17.92
C ARG A 48 -14.31 -10.14 -16.88
N ALA A 49 -14.45 -11.24 -16.17
CA ALA A 49 -13.47 -11.67 -15.17
C ALA A 49 -12.86 -13.02 -15.49
N LYS A 50 -11.61 -13.21 -15.08
CA LYS A 50 -10.94 -14.50 -15.08
C LYS A 50 -10.33 -14.74 -13.70
N SER A 51 -10.40 -15.97 -13.22
CA SER A 51 -9.59 -16.39 -12.09
C SER A 51 -8.13 -16.49 -12.55
N LEU A 52 -7.23 -16.04 -11.70
CA LEU A 52 -5.80 -16.19 -11.90
C LEU A 52 -5.30 -17.30 -10.97
N GLU A 53 -4.37 -18.11 -11.45
CA GLU A 53 -3.67 -19.08 -10.61
C GLU A 53 -2.50 -18.37 -9.92
N LEU A 54 -2.47 -18.39 -8.59
CA LEU A 54 -1.30 -18.03 -7.78
C LEU A 54 -0.92 -19.22 -6.90
N ASP A 55 0.29 -19.15 -6.34
CA ASP A 55 0.88 -20.09 -5.39
C ASP A 55 -0.10 -20.56 -4.29
N ASP A 56 0.20 -21.73 -3.72
CA ASP A 56 -0.54 -22.33 -2.61
C ASP A 56 -0.76 -21.33 -1.46
N GLY A 57 -2.02 -21.09 -1.09
CA GLY A 57 -2.42 -20.36 0.13
C GLY A 57 -3.17 -19.05 -0.06
N TYR A 58 -3.41 -18.59 -1.29
CA TYR A 58 -4.36 -17.49 -1.54
C TYR A 58 -5.81 -17.95 -1.36
N LEU A 59 -6.67 -17.05 -0.89
CA LEU A 59 -8.11 -17.28 -0.77
C LEU A 59 -8.81 -17.07 -2.11
N ALA A 60 -8.36 -16.07 -2.86
CA ALA A 60 -8.78 -15.83 -4.23
C ALA A 60 -7.80 -14.90 -4.95
N HIS A 61 -7.75 -15.01 -6.27
CA HIS A 61 -7.08 -14.08 -7.15
C HIS A 61 -7.85 -13.98 -8.47
N CYS A 62 -8.16 -12.77 -8.90
CA CYS A 62 -8.94 -12.54 -10.10
C CYS A 62 -8.50 -11.30 -10.85
N LEU A 63 -8.71 -11.32 -12.16
CA LEU A 63 -8.53 -10.19 -13.05
C LEU A 63 -9.87 -9.83 -13.69
N VAL A 64 -10.26 -8.58 -13.55
CA VAL A 64 -11.41 -7.97 -14.23
C VAL A 64 -10.89 -7.16 -15.40
N LEU A 65 -11.38 -7.46 -16.58
CA LEU A 65 -11.01 -6.84 -17.84
C LEU A 65 -12.20 -6.05 -18.39
N ARG A 66 -11.90 -4.90 -18.99
CA ARG A 66 -12.79 -4.30 -19.98
C ARG A 66 -13.01 -5.27 -21.14
N ALA A 67 -14.25 -5.41 -21.57
CA ALA A 67 -14.65 -6.19 -22.74
C ALA A 67 -14.89 -5.30 -23.97
N ASP A 68 -14.95 -3.96 -23.80
CA ASP A 68 -15.09 -3.01 -24.89
C ASP A 68 -13.76 -2.84 -25.68
N SER A 69 -13.84 -2.93 -27.00
CA SER A 69 -12.69 -3.15 -27.90
C SER A 69 -11.79 -1.93 -28.18
N GLY A 70 -11.99 -0.80 -27.48
CA GLY A 70 -11.33 0.47 -27.77
C GLY A 70 -10.27 0.93 -26.76
N ARG A 71 -10.27 0.41 -25.52
CA ARG A 71 -9.33 0.81 -24.47
C ARG A 71 -8.92 -0.37 -23.60
N ASN A 72 -7.61 -0.47 -23.42
CA ASN A 72 -6.98 -1.41 -22.53
C ASN A 72 -7.17 -0.89 -21.07
N GLY A 73 -7.87 -1.62 -20.21
CA GLY A 73 -7.92 -1.37 -18.76
C GLY A 73 -8.30 -2.64 -17.97
N SER A 74 -7.60 -2.91 -16.86
CA SER A 74 -7.88 -4.07 -16.02
C SER A 74 -7.62 -3.83 -14.54
N LEU A 75 -8.36 -4.54 -13.70
CA LEU A 75 -8.23 -4.55 -12.25
C LEU A 75 -7.87 -5.96 -11.81
N GLU A 76 -6.72 -6.09 -11.16
CA GLU A 76 -6.29 -7.31 -10.49
C GLU A 76 -6.61 -7.21 -9.00
N MET A 77 -7.17 -8.29 -8.44
CA MET A 77 -7.58 -8.37 -7.04
C MET A 77 -7.08 -9.68 -6.43
N SER A 78 -6.35 -9.60 -5.32
CA SER A 78 -5.94 -10.76 -4.53
C SER A 78 -6.45 -10.69 -3.10
N LEU A 79 -6.77 -11.86 -2.54
CA LEU A 79 -7.23 -12.06 -1.18
C LEU A 79 -6.40 -13.16 -0.53
N ARG A 80 -5.86 -12.90 0.66
CA ARG A 80 -5.07 -13.87 1.41
C ARG A 80 -5.17 -13.66 2.92
N TRP A 81 -4.75 -14.68 3.67
CA TRP A 81 -4.43 -14.49 5.08
C TRP A 81 -3.04 -13.87 5.24
N SER A 82 -2.80 -13.19 6.37
CA SER A 82 -1.49 -12.65 6.73
C SER A 82 -0.40 -13.72 6.89
N SER A 83 -0.77 -14.99 7.11
CA SER A 83 0.16 -16.13 7.12
C SER A 83 0.66 -16.52 5.73
N THR A 84 -0.09 -16.18 4.68
CA THR A 84 0.31 -16.46 3.30
C THR A 84 1.31 -15.39 2.85
N LYS A 85 2.44 -15.83 2.30
CA LYS A 85 3.48 -14.94 1.80
C LYS A 85 2.92 -14.07 0.65
N PRO A 86 3.05 -12.73 0.71
CA PRO A 86 2.62 -11.87 -0.38
C PRO A 86 3.41 -12.13 -1.67
N SER A 87 2.77 -11.90 -2.81
CA SER A 87 3.44 -11.82 -4.10
C SER A 87 4.38 -10.60 -4.15
N ALA A 88 5.26 -10.55 -5.15
CA ALA A 88 6.17 -9.42 -5.32
C ALA A 88 5.44 -8.08 -5.58
N LEU A 89 4.24 -8.12 -6.15
CA LEU A 89 3.39 -6.94 -6.41
C LEU A 89 2.73 -6.43 -5.12
N GLU A 90 2.36 -7.35 -4.22
CA GLU A 90 1.74 -7.02 -2.93
C GLU A 90 2.75 -6.58 -1.87
N THR A 91 3.96 -7.17 -1.91
CA THR A 91 5.02 -6.93 -0.92
C THR A 91 5.37 -5.45 -0.89
N PHE A 92 5.31 -4.86 0.31
CA PHE A 92 5.65 -3.47 0.48
C PHE A 92 6.41 -3.19 1.78
N PRO A 93 7.39 -2.27 1.72
CA PRO A 93 7.97 -1.72 0.48
C PRO A 93 8.67 -2.85 -0.28
N ARG A 94 8.66 -2.80 -1.62
CA ARG A 94 9.48 -3.77 -2.38
C ARG A 94 10.92 -3.60 -1.93
N SER A 95 11.69 -4.68 -1.92
CA SER A 95 13.04 -4.68 -1.38
C SER A 95 13.99 -3.66 -2.05
N PHE A 96 13.67 -3.16 -3.25
CA PHE A 96 14.43 -2.10 -3.93
C PHE A 96 13.80 -0.71 -3.82
N ASP A 97 12.56 -0.60 -3.33
CA ASP A 97 11.81 0.66 -3.29
C ASP A 97 11.92 1.38 -1.94
N ILE A 98 12.23 0.68 -0.83
CA ILE A 98 12.27 1.31 0.50
C ILE A 98 13.30 2.43 0.63
N THR A 99 14.44 2.29 -0.06
CA THR A 99 15.49 3.31 -0.11
C THR A 99 15.30 4.26 -1.28
N ASN A 100 14.31 4.08 -2.15
CA ASN A 100 14.08 4.99 -3.26
C ASN A 100 13.16 6.11 -2.78
N GLY A 101 13.67 7.34 -2.68
CA GLY A 101 12.89 8.46 -2.15
C GLY A 101 11.69 8.90 -3.00
N VAL A 102 11.60 8.41 -4.24
CA VAL A 102 10.52 8.73 -5.19
C VAL A 102 9.59 7.53 -5.42
N ARG A 103 10.02 6.31 -5.09
CA ARG A 103 9.23 5.08 -5.25
C ARG A 103 8.88 4.50 -3.88
N GLY A 104 7.94 3.55 -3.84
CA GLY A 104 7.59 2.90 -2.58
C GLY A 104 7.03 3.85 -1.53
N GLN A 105 6.31 4.89 -1.95
CA GLN A 105 5.55 5.74 -1.06
C GLN A 105 4.14 5.20 -0.90
N ALA A 106 3.58 5.31 0.31
CA ALA A 106 2.18 5.00 0.55
C ALA A 106 1.58 6.03 1.50
N ALA A 107 0.34 6.41 1.21
CA ALA A 107 -0.48 7.24 2.07
C ALA A 107 -1.57 6.38 2.72
N PRO A 108 -2.04 6.73 3.93
CA PRO A 108 -3.24 6.13 4.49
C PRO A 108 -4.43 6.22 3.54
N LEU A 109 -5.22 5.15 3.49
CA LEU A 109 -6.45 5.13 2.71
C LEU A 109 -7.50 6.10 3.29
N GLY A 110 -7.44 6.35 4.60
CA GLY A 110 -8.32 7.28 5.30
C GLY A 110 -9.69 6.69 5.66
N LYS A 111 -10.56 7.54 6.20
CA LYS A 111 -11.94 7.21 6.59
C LYS A 111 -12.06 6.00 7.53
N GLY A 112 -11.04 5.77 8.36
CA GLY A 112 -11.01 4.68 9.33
C GLY A 112 -10.70 3.29 8.73
N TRP A 113 -10.32 3.22 7.45
CA TRP A 113 -9.89 1.95 6.86
C TRP A 113 -8.46 1.59 7.27
N PRO A 114 -8.19 0.34 7.67
CA PRO A 114 -6.84 -0.15 7.87
C PRO A 114 -6.19 -0.49 6.53
N GLY A 115 -5.95 0.55 5.73
CA GLY A 115 -5.42 0.41 4.39
C GLY A 115 -4.48 1.54 3.98
N ILE A 116 -3.81 1.31 2.87
CA ILE A 116 -2.92 2.27 2.21
C ILE A 116 -3.25 2.35 0.73
N VAL A 117 -3.01 3.53 0.15
CA VAL A 117 -3.01 3.76 -1.28
C VAL A 117 -1.58 4.01 -1.76
N ARG A 118 -1.27 3.46 -2.92
CA ARG A 118 -0.01 3.64 -3.63
C ARG A 118 -0.29 4.31 -4.96
N ASN A 119 0.61 5.20 -5.33
CA ASN A 119 0.66 5.81 -6.65
C ASN A 119 1.94 5.37 -7.35
N GLY A 120 1.90 5.30 -8.68
CA GLY A 120 3.09 5.12 -9.49
C GLY A 120 3.00 4.09 -10.59
N GLU A 121 4.08 3.33 -10.80
CA GLU A 121 4.16 2.33 -11.88
C GLU A 121 3.13 1.21 -11.71
N PHE A 122 2.79 0.89 -10.46
CA PHE A 122 1.77 -0.08 -10.08
C PHE A 122 0.85 0.57 -9.03
N PRO A 123 -0.10 1.43 -9.45
CA PRO A 123 -1.03 2.07 -8.54
C PRO A 123 -1.97 1.01 -7.96
N GLY A 124 -2.20 1.09 -6.65
CA GLY A 124 -2.91 0.04 -5.95
C GLY A 124 -3.34 0.42 -4.54
N VAL A 125 -4.27 -0.35 -4.01
CA VAL A 125 -4.81 -0.22 -2.67
C VAL A 125 -4.64 -1.54 -1.94
N GLN A 126 -4.11 -1.46 -0.72
CA GLN A 126 -4.01 -2.59 0.19
C GLN A 126 -4.87 -2.31 1.41
N ILE A 127 -5.64 -3.30 1.85
CA ILE A 127 -6.40 -3.27 3.11
C ILE A 127 -6.03 -4.51 3.91
N ALA A 128 -5.71 -4.33 5.18
CA ALA A 128 -5.39 -5.39 6.12
C ALA A 128 -6.38 -5.35 7.29
N LEU A 129 -7.33 -6.28 7.29
CA LEU A 129 -8.36 -6.42 8.31
C LEU A 129 -7.87 -7.42 9.38
N ASP A 130 -7.39 -6.92 10.52
CA ASP A 130 -7.07 -7.77 11.67
C ASP A 130 -8.36 -8.41 12.22
N CYS A 131 -8.35 -9.73 12.44
CA CYS A 131 -9.51 -10.45 12.94
C CYS A 131 -9.60 -10.33 14.47
N HIS A 132 -10.61 -9.63 14.98
CA HIS A 132 -10.82 -9.46 16.42
C HIS A 132 -11.00 -10.78 17.17
N ASN A 133 -11.56 -11.80 16.49
CA ASN A 133 -11.76 -13.14 17.03
C ASN A 133 -10.52 -14.05 16.93
N ASP A 134 -9.45 -13.62 16.23
CA ASP A 134 -8.18 -14.34 16.13
C ASP A 134 -7.04 -13.35 15.83
N ARG A 135 -6.41 -12.82 16.89
CA ARG A 135 -5.36 -11.77 16.79
C ARG A 135 -4.09 -12.18 16.04
N ASN A 136 -3.94 -13.46 15.67
CA ASN A 136 -2.83 -13.95 14.86
C ASN A 136 -3.15 -13.92 13.35
N LYS A 137 -4.38 -13.57 12.98
CA LYS A 137 -4.86 -13.54 11.60
C LYS A 137 -5.31 -12.16 11.20
N ALA A 138 -4.97 -11.82 9.97
CA ALA A 138 -5.56 -10.70 9.27
C ALA A 138 -5.93 -11.15 7.86
N LEU A 139 -7.06 -10.67 7.37
CA LEU A 139 -7.41 -10.78 5.95
C LEU A 139 -6.73 -9.61 5.22
N VAL A 140 -5.91 -9.92 4.21
CA VAL A 140 -5.29 -8.91 3.36
C VAL A 140 -5.94 -8.95 1.98
N ALA A 141 -6.46 -7.81 1.55
CA ALA A 141 -6.94 -7.56 0.21
C ALA A 141 -6.00 -6.58 -0.50
N TYR A 142 -5.65 -6.90 -1.74
CA TYR A 142 -4.85 -6.02 -2.59
C TYR A 142 -5.53 -5.89 -3.95
N GLY A 143 -5.87 -4.65 -4.30
CA GLY A 143 -6.38 -4.28 -5.62
C GLY A 143 -5.38 -3.40 -6.34
N SER A 144 -5.12 -3.68 -7.61
CA SER A 144 -4.26 -2.84 -8.45
C SER A 144 -4.79 -2.76 -9.88
N PHE A 145 -4.48 -1.65 -10.54
CA PHE A 145 -4.63 -1.60 -11.99
C PHE A 145 -3.45 -2.34 -12.64
N ALA A 146 -3.75 -3.30 -13.51
CA ALA A 146 -2.75 -4.21 -14.07
C ALA A 146 -2.80 -4.25 -15.61
N PRO A 147 -1.72 -4.65 -16.29
CA PRO A 147 -1.77 -5.11 -17.67
C PRO A 147 -2.46 -6.50 -17.79
N PRO A 148 -3.04 -6.87 -18.95
CA PRO A 148 -3.13 -6.12 -20.20
C PRO A 148 -4.24 -5.07 -20.11
N GLY A 149 -3.89 -3.82 -20.38
CA GLY A 149 -4.71 -2.74 -19.89
C GLY A 149 -3.82 -1.56 -19.54
N GLY A 150 -3.90 -0.40 -20.19
CA GLY A 150 -3.32 0.78 -19.55
C GLY A 150 -4.01 0.93 -18.19
N ALA A 151 -3.25 1.25 -17.13
CA ALA A 151 -3.91 1.72 -15.92
C ALA A 151 -4.81 2.91 -16.30
N PRO A 152 -5.97 3.12 -15.64
CA PRO A 152 -6.58 4.44 -15.57
C PRO A 152 -5.52 5.49 -15.24
N SER A 153 -5.85 6.77 -15.40
CA SER A 153 -4.91 7.89 -15.25
C SER A 153 -4.09 7.92 -13.94
N GLY A 154 -4.44 7.07 -12.96
CA GLY A 154 -3.82 7.02 -11.65
C GLY A 154 -4.30 8.20 -10.80
N SER A 155 -5.43 8.80 -11.19
CA SER A 155 -5.98 9.95 -10.49
C SER A 155 -6.45 9.57 -9.09
N ALA A 156 -6.62 10.57 -8.23
CA ALA A 156 -7.15 10.36 -6.89
C ALA A 156 -8.57 9.77 -6.94
N ALA A 157 -9.35 10.12 -7.96
CA ALA A 157 -10.70 9.56 -8.15
C ALA A 157 -10.64 8.07 -8.52
N ASP A 158 -9.75 7.69 -9.44
CA ASP A 158 -9.58 6.29 -9.88
C ASP A 158 -9.15 5.42 -8.70
N LEU A 159 -8.18 5.90 -7.90
CA LEU A 159 -7.69 5.17 -6.73
C LEU A 159 -8.67 5.17 -5.56
N ALA A 160 -9.53 6.20 -5.42
CA ALA A 160 -10.66 6.14 -4.49
C ALA A 160 -11.70 5.10 -4.93
N GLY A 161 -11.98 4.99 -6.22
CA GLY A 161 -12.83 3.94 -6.80
C GLY A 161 -12.29 2.54 -6.56
N LEU A 162 -11.01 2.32 -6.88
CA LEU A 162 -10.30 1.08 -6.55
C LEU A 162 -10.35 0.80 -5.04
N GLY A 163 -10.15 1.82 -4.21
CA GLY A 163 -10.26 1.70 -2.76
C GLY A 163 -11.61 1.20 -2.30
N ARG A 164 -12.72 1.70 -2.87
CA ARG A 164 -14.08 1.20 -2.56
C ARG A 164 -14.25 -0.26 -2.96
N VAL A 165 -13.82 -0.65 -4.17
CA VAL A 165 -13.88 -2.04 -4.64
C VAL A 165 -13.08 -2.96 -3.71
N THR A 166 -11.85 -2.60 -3.37
CA THR A 166 -10.97 -3.38 -2.48
C THR A 166 -11.57 -3.48 -1.07
N ALA A 167 -12.09 -2.40 -0.53
CA ALA A 167 -12.69 -2.32 0.80
C ALA A 167 -13.94 -3.20 0.95
N GLU A 168 -14.87 -3.08 0.00
CA GLU A 168 -16.10 -3.88 -0.01
C GLU A 168 -15.79 -5.37 -0.28
N THR A 169 -14.80 -5.66 -1.13
CA THR A 169 -14.33 -7.03 -1.37
C THR A 169 -13.71 -7.64 -0.12
N ALA A 170 -12.87 -6.86 0.61
CA ALA A 170 -12.27 -7.28 1.86
C ALA A 170 -13.33 -7.58 2.93
N GLN A 171 -14.36 -6.74 3.07
CA GLN A 171 -15.47 -6.98 4.00
C GLN A 171 -16.27 -8.25 3.65
N LYS A 172 -16.61 -8.44 2.37
CA LYS A 172 -17.29 -9.66 1.90
C LYS A 172 -16.47 -10.91 2.20
N ALA A 173 -15.17 -10.86 1.95
CA ALA A 173 -14.26 -11.95 2.24
C ALA A 173 -14.12 -12.21 3.74
N ALA A 174 -14.00 -11.16 4.56
CA ALA A 174 -13.94 -11.29 6.02
C ALA A 174 -15.20 -11.99 6.55
N ALA A 175 -16.39 -11.57 6.10
CA ALA A 175 -17.65 -12.20 6.46
C ALA A 175 -17.72 -13.67 6.02
N LYS A 176 -17.35 -13.97 4.77
CA LYS A 176 -17.36 -15.33 4.22
C LYS A 176 -16.48 -16.30 5.02
N TYR A 177 -15.32 -15.81 5.48
CA TYR A 177 -14.35 -16.63 6.20
C TYR A 177 -14.40 -16.46 7.73
N GLY A 178 -15.41 -15.79 8.27
CA GLY A 178 -15.62 -15.65 9.71
C GLY A 178 -14.59 -14.78 10.43
N CYS A 179 -13.92 -13.87 9.73
CA CYS A 179 -13.05 -12.85 10.32
C CYS A 179 -13.91 -11.67 10.80
N GLN A 180 -13.98 -11.45 12.11
CA GLN A 180 -14.67 -10.30 12.68
C GLN A 180 -13.71 -9.11 12.65
N ALA A 181 -13.89 -8.20 11.70
CA ALA A 181 -13.03 -7.02 11.57
C ALA A 181 -13.87 -5.76 11.36
N SER A 182 -13.34 -4.63 11.84
CA SER A 182 -13.91 -3.32 11.56
C SER A 182 -13.44 -2.80 10.21
N GLY A 183 -14.38 -2.32 9.40
CA GLY A 183 -14.08 -1.49 8.23
C GLY A 183 -14.14 0.00 8.56
N GLY A 184 -13.90 0.82 7.54
CA GLY A 184 -14.08 2.27 7.59
C GLY A 184 -15.39 2.74 6.94
N GLU A 185 -15.54 4.06 6.86
CA GLU A 185 -16.63 4.71 6.13
C GLU A 185 -16.41 4.64 4.61
N ARG A 186 -17.45 4.92 3.83
CA ARG A 186 -17.33 4.93 2.37
C ARG A 186 -16.27 5.94 1.89
N LEU A 187 -15.34 5.49 1.06
CA LEU A 187 -14.27 6.31 0.51
C LEU A 187 -14.80 7.28 -0.56
N THR A 188 -14.70 8.57 -0.28
CA THR A 188 -15.04 9.66 -1.22
C THR A 188 -13.82 10.18 -1.97
N ASP A 189 -12.66 10.06 -1.36
CA ASP A 189 -11.39 10.66 -1.76
C ASP A 189 -10.23 9.88 -1.13
N VAL A 190 -9.04 10.01 -1.71
CA VAL A 190 -7.79 9.46 -1.15
C VAL A 190 -6.67 10.48 -1.30
N THR A 191 -5.74 10.50 -0.34
CA THR A 191 -4.50 11.26 -0.48
C THR A 191 -3.53 10.44 -1.33
N LEU A 192 -3.07 10.98 -2.45
CA LEU A 192 -2.09 10.28 -3.27
C LEU A 192 -0.68 10.59 -2.78
N PRO A 193 0.20 9.59 -2.66
CA PRO A 193 1.62 9.87 -2.62
C PRO A 193 2.07 10.45 -3.97
N PRO A 194 2.99 11.42 -3.98
CA PRO A 194 3.53 11.95 -5.22
C PRO A 194 4.22 10.86 -6.03
N TYR A 195 4.14 11.00 -7.36
CA TYR A 195 4.83 10.13 -8.29
C TYR A 195 5.32 10.92 -9.50
N GLY A 196 6.53 10.59 -9.96
CA GLY A 196 7.14 11.20 -11.13
C GLY A 196 8.32 12.13 -10.81
N PRO A 197 8.90 12.81 -11.82
CA PRO A 197 10.17 13.53 -11.72
C PRO A 197 10.09 14.84 -10.91
N LYS A 198 8.89 15.25 -10.49
CA LYS A 198 8.66 16.37 -9.57
C LYS A 198 7.89 15.83 -8.37
N PRO A 199 8.56 15.47 -7.26
CA PRO A 199 7.83 15.14 -6.03
C PRO A 199 6.96 16.32 -5.58
N ASP A 200 5.88 16.01 -4.84
CA ASP A 200 4.96 17.01 -4.27
C ASP A 200 5.70 18.04 -3.40
N PRO A 201 5.08 19.21 -3.14
CA PRO A 201 5.71 20.26 -2.37
C PRO A 201 6.04 19.75 -0.96
N THR A 202 7.33 19.68 -0.68
CA THR A 202 7.80 19.54 0.69
C THR A 202 7.53 20.83 1.44
N LYS A 203 7.36 20.72 2.75
CA LYS A 203 7.19 21.88 3.64
C LYS A 203 8.27 21.90 4.71
N PRO A 204 8.53 23.05 5.35
CA PRO A 204 9.48 23.11 6.46
C PRO A 204 9.18 22.05 7.53
N LEU A 205 10.21 21.33 7.98
CA LEU A 205 10.06 20.21 8.91
C LEU A 205 9.35 20.63 10.21
N ASP A 206 9.62 21.83 10.70
CA ASP A 206 8.98 22.42 11.89
C ASP A 206 7.47 22.70 11.73
N GLN A 207 6.95 22.67 10.49
CA GLN A 207 5.53 22.83 10.16
C GLN A 207 4.81 21.49 9.89
N SER A 208 5.45 20.36 10.17
CA SER A 208 4.88 19.02 10.00
C SER A 208 3.71 18.77 10.96
N GLN A 209 2.60 18.23 10.45
CA GLN A 209 1.36 17.98 11.20
C GLN A 209 0.83 16.56 11.05
N GLY A 210 1.29 15.81 10.05
CA GLY A 210 0.95 14.43 9.76
C GLY A 210 2.02 13.46 10.23
N SER A 211 2.40 12.52 9.37
CA SER A 211 3.36 11.45 9.69
C SER A 211 4.75 11.93 10.13
N CYS A 212 5.15 13.16 9.80
CA CYS A 212 6.42 13.74 10.24
C CYS A 212 6.31 14.64 11.49
N ALA A 213 5.11 14.80 12.07
CA ALA A 213 4.87 15.75 13.16
C ALA A 213 5.76 15.55 14.40
N ALA A 214 6.17 14.31 14.66
CA ALA A 214 7.04 13.95 15.77
C ALA A 214 8.46 14.52 15.65
N LEU A 215 8.90 14.84 14.44
CA LEU A 215 10.26 15.28 14.14
C LEU A 215 10.43 16.80 14.13
N ARG A 216 9.33 17.57 14.31
CA ARG A 216 9.36 19.05 14.32
C ARG A 216 10.41 19.62 15.28
N GLY A 217 10.48 19.07 16.49
CA GLY A 217 11.43 19.52 17.52
C GLY A 217 12.90 19.26 17.15
N LEU A 218 13.16 18.46 16.12
CA LEU A 218 14.49 18.14 15.62
C LEU A 218 14.89 18.97 14.39
N ALA A 219 14.07 19.94 13.96
CA ALA A 219 14.35 20.75 12.78
C ALA A 219 15.74 21.44 12.77
N PRO A 220 16.26 21.99 13.89
CA PRO A 220 17.62 22.53 13.92
C PRO A 220 18.70 21.49 13.61
N THR A 221 18.60 20.30 14.22
CA THR A 221 19.54 19.18 14.00
C THR A 221 19.39 18.59 12.61
N ALA A 222 18.16 18.46 12.10
CA ALA A 222 17.88 17.99 10.75
C ALA A 222 18.50 18.93 9.70
N THR A 223 18.44 20.25 9.92
CA THR A 223 19.09 21.26 9.06
C THR A 223 20.60 21.07 8.99
N GLN A 224 21.26 20.74 10.11
CA GLN A 224 22.70 20.44 10.14
C GLN A 224 23.05 19.18 9.32
N ASN A 225 22.09 18.26 9.15
CA ASN A 225 22.23 17.05 8.33
C ASN A 225 21.73 17.25 6.89
N GLY A 226 21.46 18.49 6.47
CA GLY A 226 21.05 18.81 5.10
C GLY A 226 19.60 18.53 4.76
N VAL A 227 18.75 18.23 5.76
CA VAL A 227 17.33 17.92 5.59
C VAL A 227 16.44 18.93 6.32
N GLN A 228 16.00 19.97 5.61
CA GLN A 228 15.20 21.06 6.18
C GLN A 228 13.69 20.91 5.92
N GLN A 229 13.33 20.04 4.99
CA GLN A 229 11.98 19.88 4.51
C GLN A 229 11.43 18.51 4.88
N ALA A 230 10.11 18.40 4.92
CA ALA A 230 9.37 17.17 5.15
C ALA A 230 8.34 16.96 4.05
N MET A 231 8.18 15.71 3.65
CA MET A 231 7.04 15.20 2.91
C MET A 231 6.35 14.18 3.80
N GLU A 232 5.09 14.43 4.09
CA GLU A 232 4.31 13.66 5.04
C GLU A 232 2.92 13.36 4.50
N PHE A 233 2.28 12.39 5.12
CA PHE A 233 0.89 12.02 4.83
C PHE A 233 0.03 12.31 6.06
N PRO A 234 -1.31 12.37 5.90
CA PRO A 234 -2.22 12.51 7.04
C PRO A 234 -1.91 11.50 8.14
N ALA A 235 -1.97 11.93 9.41
CA ALA A 235 -1.84 11.01 10.53
C ALA A 235 -3.09 10.11 10.59
N ASP A 236 -2.90 8.80 10.53
CA ASP A 236 -3.98 7.82 10.59
C ASP A 236 -3.57 6.62 11.43
N ALA A 237 -4.24 6.44 12.58
CA ALA A 237 -3.96 5.35 13.51
C ALA A 237 -4.37 3.97 12.96
N GLN A 238 -5.27 3.92 11.97
CA GLN A 238 -5.72 2.67 11.34
C GLN A 238 -4.77 2.23 10.23
N ALA A 239 -3.99 3.14 9.64
CA ALA A 239 -3.09 2.79 8.56
C ALA A 239 -2.11 1.69 9.01
N PRO A 240 -2.02 0.57 8.26
CA PRO A 240 -1.12 -0.54 8.60
C PRO A 240 0.35 -0.18 8.34
N GLN A 241 0.60 1.04 7.87
CA GLN A 241 1.90 1.59 7.60
C GLN A 241 1.87 3.12 7.66
N VAL A 242 2.96 3.72 8.13
CA VAL A 242 3.18 5.17 8.13
C VAL A 242 4.53 5.49 7.50
N ASN A 243 4.56 6.47 6.59
CA ASN A 243 5.79 6.94 5.96
C ASN A 243 5.99 8.42 6.26
N CYS A 244 7.18 8.78 6.73
CA CYS A 244 7.65 10.16 6.85
C CYS A 244 8.95 10.30 6.07
N TYR A 245 9.04 11.33 5.23
CA TYR A 245 10.22 11.59 4.41
C TYR A 245 10.82 12.94 4.76
N LEU A 246 12.11 12.93 5.05
CA LEU A 246 12.93 14.13 5.21
C LEU A 246 13.63 14.43 3.90
N ALA A 247 13.60 15.70 3.49
CA ALA A 247 14.11 16.16 2.21
C ALA A 247 15.00 17.40 2.37
N THR A 248 15.85 17.61 1.37
CA THR A 248 16.68 18.81 1.27
C THR A 248 15.83 20.04 0.94
N SER A 249 16.39 21.24 1.08
CA SER A 249 15.81 22.48 0.59
C SER A 249 15.55 22.49 -0.93
N SER A 250 16.29 21.68 -1.69
CA SER A 250 16.08 21.44 -3.12
C SER A 250 15.08 20.30 -3.42
N GLN A 251 14.30 19.89 -2.42
CA GLN A 251 13.27 18.83 -2.51
C GLN A 251 13.82 17.46 -2.91
N LYS A 252 15.11 17.21 -2.66
CA LYS A 252 15.74 15.91 -2.88
C LYS A 252 15.51 15.00 -1.68
N PRO A 253 15.28 13.69 -1.88
CA PRO A 253 15.07 12.78 -0.77
C PRO A 253 16.32 12.64 0.09
N GLY A 254 16.16 12.70 1.41
CA GLY A 254 17.24 12.58 2.38
C GLY A 254 17.14 11.31 3.21
N TYR A 255 16.16 11.27 4.13
CA TYR A 255 15.93 10.14 5.03
C TYR A 255 14.47 9.72 5.04
N GLY A 256 14.21 8.44 5.19
CA GLY A 256 12.85 7.88 5.33
C GLY A 256 12.67 7.26 6.70
N LEU A 257 11.57 7.59 7.36
CA LEU A 257 11.10 6.93 8.58
C LEU A 257 9.82 6.18 8.27
N PHE A 258 9.78 4.90 8.65
CA PHE A 258 8.69 3.99 8.32
C PHE A 258 8.21 3.29 9.59
N ALA A 259 6.90 3.12 9.73
CA ALA A 259 6.29 2.25 10.71
C ALA A 259 5.44 1.20 9.97
N PHE A 260 5.50 -0.05 10.42
CA PHE A 260 4.71 -1.16 9.89
C PHE A 260 4.00 -1.86 11.04
N TYR A 261 2.72 -2.18 10.85
CA TYR A 261 1.88 -2.81 11.87
C TYR A 261 1.25 -4.10 11.36
N GLY A 262 0.98 -5.04 12.26
CA GLY A 262 0.20 -6.26 11.97
C GLY A 262 0.69 -7.02 10.74
N ALA A 263 -0.21 -7.23 9.77
CA ALA A 263 0.10 -7.93 8.53
C ALA A 263 1.21 -7.26 7.70
N SER A 264 1.34 -5.93 7.75
CA SER A 264 2.42 -5.21 7.05
C SER A 264 3.78 -5.45 7.72
N ALA A 265 3.86 -5.41 9.05
CA ALA A 265 5.10 -5.74 9.78
C ALA A 265 5.55 -7.17 9.47
N LYS A 266 4.61 -8.12 9.51
CA LYS A 266 4.86 -9.51 9.13
C LYS A 266 5.35 -9.66 7.69
N ALA A 267 4.78 -8.91 6.75
CA ALA A 267 5.22 -8.92 5.34
C ALA A 267 6.64 -8.38 5.18
N VAL A 268 7.00 -7.30 5.88
CA VAL A 268 8.36 -6.74 5.88
C VAL A 268 9.36 -7.76 6.42
N ARG A 269 9.06 -8.40 7.56
CA ARG A 269 9.91 -9.47 8.13
C ARG A 269 10.04 -10.68 7.20
N ALA A 270 8.94 -11.12 6.59
CA ALA A 270 8.93 -12.24 5.65
C ALA A 270 9.72 -11.95 4.35
N GLY A 271 9.80 -10.68 3.95
CA GLY A 271 10.67 -10.22 2.86
C GLY A 271 12.16 -10.19 3.23
N GLY A 272 12.49 -10.28 4.53
CA GLY A 272 13.83 -10.10 5.08
C GLY A 272 14.30 -8.65 5.00
N VAL A 273 15.47 -8.35 5.58
CA VAL A 273 16.11 -7.03 5.40
C VAL A 273 16.30 -6.78 3.90
N PRO A 274 15.65 -5.75 3.32
CA PRO A 274 15.76 -5.40 1.92
C PRO A 274 17.23 -5.40 1.48
N SER A 275 17.54 -6.00 0.32
CA SER A 275 18.90 -6.00 -0.23
C SER A 275 19.43 -4.58 -0.45
N SER A 276 18.53 -3.62 -0.71
CA SER A 276 18.87 -2.20 -0.79
C SER A 276 19.40 -1.60 0.52
N LEU A 277 19.09 -2.20 1.66
CA LEU A 277 19.66 -1.83 2.97
C LEU A 277 20.96 -2.58 3.29
N LYS A 278 21.36 -3.55 2.44
CA LYS A 278 22.57 -4.36 2.60
C LYS A 278 23.64 -3.89 1.62
N THR A 279 24.25 -2.73 1.87
CA THR A 279 25.47 -2.33 1.17
C THR A 279 26.67 -3.06 1.80
N PRO A 280 27.49 -3.82 1.04
CA PRO A 280 28.60 -4.61 1.59
C PRO A 280 29.70 -3.78 2.26
N ASP A 281 29.86 -2.52 1.86
CA ASP A 281 31.05 -1.70 2.13
C ASP A 281 30.76 -0.44 2.97
N GLU A 282 29.53 -0.23 3.44
CA GLU A 282 29.15 0.97 4.21
C GLU A 282 28.62 0.62 5.61
N PRO A 283 28.85 1.46 6.63
CA PRO A 283 28.17 1.33 7.92
C PRO A 283 26.65 1.27 7.72
N ARG A 284 25.95 0.49 8.56
CA ARG A 284 24.51 0.23 8.44
C ARG A 284 23.74 1.53 8.20
N ASP A 285 23.22 1.70 6.98
CA ASP A 285 22.47 2.86 6.51
C ASP A 285 21.00 2.83 6.96
N TYR A 286 20.75 2.11 8.05
CA TYR A 286 19.46 1.98 8.70
C TYR A 286 19.58 1.82 10.22
N ALA A 287 18.51 2.15 10.94
CA ALA A 287 18.31 1.76 12.33
C ALA A 287 16.88 1.25 12.54
N TRP A 288 16.70 0.30 13.47
CA TRP A 288 15.41 -0.35 13.73
C TRP A 288 14.92 -0.12 15.15
N ALA A 289 13.61 -0.17 15.30
CA ALA A 289 12.96 -0.33 16.58
C ALA A 289 11.73 -1.22 16.44
N THR A 290 11.27 -1.76 17.55
CA THR A 290 10.05 -2.57 17.64
C THR A 290 9.15 -2.09 18.77
N ALA A 291 7.85 -2.35 18.66
CA ALA A 291 6.89 -2.14 19.74
C ALA A 291 5.81 -3.23 19.71
N LYS A 292 5.20 -3.52 20.87
CA LYS A 292 4.02 -4.40 20.94
C LYS A 292 2.75 -3.57 20.87
N CYS A 293 1.88 -3.85 19.90
CA CYS A 293 0.63 -3.11 19.74
C CYS A 293 -0.59 -3.98 20.12
N PRO A 294 -1.68 -3.38 20.65
CA PRO A 294 -2.83 -4.13 21.14
C PRO A 294 -3.63 -4.85 20.04
N GLN A 295 -3.56 -4.37 18.80
CA GLN A 295 -4.38 -4.88 17.69
C GLN A 295 -3.87 -6.21 17.10
N SER A 296 -2.57 -6.50 17.23
CA SER A 296 -1.95 -7.69 16.66
C SER A 296 -1.06 -8.40 17.68
N THR A 297 -0.73 -9.66 17.44
CA THR A 297 0.36 -10.37 18.14
C THR A 297 1.70 -10.16 17.46
N GLU A 298 1.70 -9.68 16.22
CA GLU A 298 2.89 -9.31 15.47
C GLU A 298 3.46 -8.00 16.05
N PRO A 299 4.75 -7.95 16.43
CA PRO A 299 5.39 -6.69 16.78
C PRO A 299 5.28 -5.70 15.63
N ALA A 300 5.07 -4.42 15.96
CA ALA A 300 5.24 -3.33 15.02
C ALA A 300 6.74 -3.09 14.79
N ASP A 301 7.12 -2.82 13.54
CA ASP A 301 8.49 -2.54 13.15
C ASP A 301 8.61 -1.09 12.71
N PHE A 302 9.71 -0.46 13.13
CA PHE A 302 10.04 0.92 12.79
C PHE A 302 11.43 0.99 12.22
N LEU A 303 11.60 1.81 11.20
CA LEU A 303 12.84 1.94 10.45
C LEU A 303 13.15 3.40 10.21
N ILE A 304 14.42 3.78 10.34
CA ILE A 304 14.97 4.94 9.63
C ILE A 304 16.02 4.46 8.64
N THR A 305 16.06 5.05 7.45
CA THR A 305 17.11 4.76 6.46
C THR A 305 17.41 5.96 5.57
N ARG A 306 18.61 5.97 4.98
CA ARG A 306 19.01 6.93 3.97
C ARG A 306 18.34 6.64 2.63
N LEU A 307 17.84 7.69 1.99
CA LEU A 307 17.13 7.59 0.72
C LEU A 307 18.05 7.94 -0.45
N THR A 308 17.77 7.27 -1.55
CA THR A 308 18.40 7.41 -2.84
C THR A 308 17.48 8.16 -3.79
N GLU A 309 18.09 8.84 -4.75
CA GLU A 309 17.45 9.35 -5.95
C GLU A 309 17.99 8.58 -7.16
N VAL A 310 17.08 8.03 -7.97
CA VAL A 310 17.41 7.39 -9.25
C VAL A 310 17.35 8.47 -10.33
N ASN A 311 18.50 8.83 -10.87
CA ASN A 311 18.63 9.72 -12.02
C ASN A 311 19.07 8.90 -13.23
N GLY A 312 18.78 9.34 -14.46
CA GLY A 312 18.94 8.54 -15.70
C GLY A 312 20.30 7.82 -15.90
N ASN A 313 21.34 8.21 -15.16
CA ASN A 313 22.70 7.64 -15.23
C ASN A 313 23.15 6.91 -13.94
N GLY A 314 22.29 6.71 -12.93
CA GLY A 314 22.65 5.97 -11.71
C GLY A 314 21.79 6.25 -10.47
N VAL A 315 22.16 5.58 -9.38
CA VAL A 315 21.59 5.78 -8.04
C VAL A 315 22.50 6.72 -7.26
N THR A 316 21.94 7.77 -6.65
CA THR A 316 22.69 8.76 -5.87
C THR A 316 22.09 8.95 -4.49
N TYR A 317 22.91 9.31 -3.50
CA TYR A 317 22.47 9.73 -2.17
C TYR A 317 22.56 11.26 -2.08
N PRO A 318 21.43 12.00 -2.06
CA PRO A 318 21.45 13.47 -2.03
C PRO A 318 21.98 14.08 -0.73
N VAL A 319 22.06 13.28 0.33
CA VAL A 319 22.53 13.68 1.66
C VAL A 319 23.62 12.72 2.15
N PRO A 320 24.53 13.18 3.04
CA PRO A 320 25.51 12.29 3.65
C PRO A 320 24.84 11.24 4.54
N HIS A 321 25.60 10.20 4.86
CA HIS A 321 25.24 9.26 5.93
C HIS A 321 24.94 10.06 7.21
N TYR A 322 23.83 9.74 7.87
CA TYR A 322 23.48 10.38 9.12
C TYR A 322 24.46 9.99 10.23
N SER A 323 24.56 10.79 11.30
CA SER A 323 25.22 10.30 12.51
C SER A 323 24.36 9.25 13.22
N PRO A 324 24.95 8.26 13.92
CA PRO A 324 24.20 7.32 14.75
C PRO A 324 23.30 8.02 15.77
N ASP A 325 23.75 9.14 16.34
CA ASP A 325 22.98 9.94 17.30
C ASP A 325 21.73 10.56 16.66
N PHE A 326 21.85 11.10 15.44
CA PHE A 326 20.70 11.64 14.72
C PHE A 326 19.69 10.54 14.41
N ALA A 327 20.13 9.39 13.89
CA ALA A 327 19.24 8.29 13.56
C ALA A 327 18.50 7.75 14.78
N ASN A 328 19.21 7.52 15.89
CA ASN A 328 18.59 7.05 17.13
C ASN A 328 17.59 8.07 17.70
N THR A 329 17.93 9.36 17.67
CA THR A 329 17.07 10.42 18.19
C THR A 329 15.81 10.58 17.33
N ALA A 330 15.96 10.63 16.01
CA ALA A 330 14.85 10.76 15.08
C ALA A 330 13.94 9.54 15.12
N LEU A 331 14.51 8.32 15.07
CA LEU A 331 13.75 7.09 15.16
C LEU A 331 13.03 6.98 16.51
N LYS A 332 13.68 7.30 17.63
CA LYS A 332 13.04 7.31 18.95
C LYS A 332 11.86 8.28 19.00
N ALA A 333 12.02 9.51 18.54
CA ALA A 333 10.94 10.50 18.52
C ALA A 333 9.75 10.02 17.69
N PHE A 334 10.02 9.42 16.53
CA PHE A 334 9.00 8.84 15.66
C PHE A 334 8.28 7.66 16.34
N VAL A 335 9.02 6.68 16.87
CA VAL A 335 8.45 5.49 17.52
C VAL A 335 7.64 5.87 18.76
N ASP A 336 8.14 6.77 19.60
CA ASP A 336 7.44 7.20 20.82
C ASP A 336 6.09 7.85 20.49
N ASN A 337 6.04 8.68 19.43
CA ASN A 337 4.79 9.28 18.96
C ASN A 337 3.82 8.22 18.42
N GLU A 338 4.30 7.39 17.51
CA GLU A 338 3.48 6.36 16.86
C GLU A 338 2.94 5.32 17.85
N ALA A 339 3.78 4.89 18.80
CA ALA A 339 3.41 3.98 19.88
C ALA A 339 2.35 4.60 20.77
N LYS A 340 2.51 5.88 21.17
CA LYS A 340 1.52 6.58 21.98
C LYS A 340 0.17 6.69 21.28
N GLN A 341 0.15 7.03 19.99
CA GLN A 341 -1.10 7.19 19.21
C GLN A 341 -1.89 5.88 19.11
N ARG A 342 -1.21 4.72 19.11
CA ARG A 342 -1.83 3.40 18.93
C ARG A 342 -1.89 2.56 20.21
N GLY A 343 -1.46 3.12 21.34
CA GLY A 343 -1.39 2.41 22.62
C GLY A 343 -0.40 1.24 22.63
N CYS A 344 0.64 1.31 21.80
CA CYS A 344 1.69 0.31 21.78
C CYS A 344 2.63 0.47 23.00
N THR A 345 3.22 -0.63 23.44
CA THR A 345 4.11 -0.73 24.61
C THR A 345 5.40 -1.45 24.24
N ASP A 346 6.31 -1.63 25.21
CA ASP A 346 7.57 -2.37 25.02
C ASP A 346 8.42 -1.87 23.85
N VAL A 347 8.51 -0.55 23.68
CA VAL A 347 9.36 0.07 22.66
C VAL A 347 10.83 -0.29 22.89
N ARG A 348 11.48 -0.86 21.87
CA ARG A 348 12.89 -1.30 21.90
C ARG A 348 13.60 -0.85 20.64
N MET A 349 14.70 -0.12 20.81
CA MET A 349 15.66 0.10 19.73
C MET A 349 16.43 -1.20 19.51
N THR A 350 16.57 -1.66 18.26
CA THR A 350 17.23 -2.92 17.93
C THR A 350 18.20 -2.76 16.76
N ALA A 351 19.15 -3.69 16.66
CA ALA A 351 20.07 -3.72 15.52
C ALA A 351 19.37 -4.25 14.25
N GLU A 352 18.41 -5.18 14.40
CA GLU A 352 17.63 -5.84 13.34
C GLU A 352 16.24 -6.25 13.91
N PRO A 353 15.20 -6.43 13.04
CA PRO A 353 13.86 -6.87 13.43
C PRO A 353 13.75 -8.37 13.76
#